data_AF-A0A942A165-F1
#
_entry.id   AF-A0A942A165-F1
#
_cell.length_a   1.000
_cell.length_b   1.000
_cell.length_c   1.000
_cell.angle_alpha   90.00
_cell.angle_beta   90.00
_cell.angle_gamma   90.00
#
_symmetry.space_group_name_H-M   'P 1'
#
loop_
_entity.id
_entity.type
_entity.pdbx_description
1 polymer ?
#
loop_
_entity_poly.entity_id
_entity_poly.type
_entity_poly.pdbx_seq_one_letter_code
_entity_poly.pdbx_strand_id
1 'polypeptide(L)'
;MGAICEICGKDMKLVKGCVESEIEIGGKWYKRLKNPIHEDVDPNERCHDCGAEPGHYHHLDCAMERCPKCGGQLFSCTCKGKFVRTM
;
A
#
# COMPACT_ATOMS: atom_id res chain seq x y z
N MET A 1 10.59 -3.85 -16.77
CA MET A 1 9.19 -3.52 -16.46
C MET A 1 8.71 -4.33 -15.27
N GLY A 2 7.95 -3.69 -14.38
CA GLY A 2 7.06 -4.35 -13.41
C GLY A 2 5.61 -4.36 -13.90
N ALA A 3 4.69 -4.79 -13.04
CA ALA A 3 3.26 -4.63 -13.29
C ALA A 3 2.86 -3.14 -13.20
N ILE A 4 1.82 -2.76 -13.95
CA ILE A 4 1.23 -1.43 -13.83
C ILE A 4 0.24 -1.45 -12.67
N CYS A 5 0.38 -0.51 -11.73
CA CYS A 5 -0.58 -0.33 -10.67
C CYS A 5 -1.88 0.25 -11.22
N GLU A 6 -3.00 -0.46 -11.06
CA GLU A 6 -4.31 -0.04 -11.55
C GLU A 6 -4.81 1.27 -10.92
N ILE A 7 -4.30 1.60 -9.73
CA ILE A 7 -4.64 2.85 -9.05
C ILE A 7 -3.85 4.04 -9.62
N CYS A 8 -2.52 3.97 -9.62
CA CYS A 8 -1.71 5.14 -9.94
C CYS A 8 -1.26 5.20 -11.42
N GLY A 9 -1.51 4.15 -12.19
CA GLY A 9 -1.12 4.03 -13.60
C GLY A 9 0.39 4.00 -13.83
N LYS A 10 1.20 3.75 -12.78
CA LYS A 10 2.67 3.70 -12.87
C LYS A 10 3.18 2.27 -12.81
N ASP A 11 4.31 2.02 -13.45
CA ASP A 11 5.09 0.78 -13.30
C ASP A 11 5.64 0.72 -11.87
N MET A 12 5.24 -0.32 -11.13
CA MET A 12 5.59 -0.51 -9.71
C MET A 12 7.10 -0.55 -9.46
N LYS A 13 7.93 -0.91 -10.46
CA LYS A 13 9.39 -0.94 -10.33
C LYS A 13 10.07 0.40 -10.62
N LEU A 14 9.38 1.35 -11.25
CA LEU A 14 9.97 2.63 -11.68
C LEU A 14 9.66 3.79 -10.72
N VAL A 15 8.73 3.61 -9.78
CA VAL A 15 8.36 4.63 -8.81
C VAL A 15 8.70 4.21 -7.39
N LYS A 16 8.68 5.17 -6.45
CA LYS A 16 8.97 4.91 -5.02
C LYS A 16 7.81 4.21 -4.30
N GLY A 17 6.61 4.30 -4.83
CA GLY A 17 5.40 3.70 -4.27
C GLY A 17 4.15 4.29 -4.94
N CYS A 18 2.98 3.95 -4.40
CA CYS A 18 1.72 4.50 -4.89
C CYS A 18 1.53 5.97 -4.47
N VAL A 19 0.77 6.71 -5.26
CA VAL A 19 0.39 8.10 -4.95
C VAL A 19 -0.89 8.18 -4.12
N GLU A 20 -1.76 7.18 -4.20
CA GLU A 20 -3.01 7.19 -3.45
C GLU A 20 -2.79 6.94 -1.97
N SER A 21 -3.26 7.89 -1.17
CA SER A 21 -2.97 7.96 0.26
C SER A 21 -4.13 7.58 1.15
N GLU A 22 -5.31 7.36 0.59
CA GLU A 22 -6.55 7.09 1.32
C GLU A 22 -7.22 5.80 0.86
N ILE A 23 -7.97 5.17 1.76
CA ILE A 23 -8.76 3.98 1.49
C ILE A 23 -10.08 4.05 2.26
N GLU A 24 -11.17 3.62 1.64
CA GLU A 24 -12.46 3.49 2.32
C GLU A 24 -12.58 2.10 2.96
N ILE A 25 -12.86 2.07 4.27
CA ILE A 25 -13.10 0.85 5.03
C ILE A 25 -14.40 1.00 5.80
N GLY A 26 -15.45 0.30 5.36
CA GLY A 26 -16.76 0.28 6.01
C GLY A 26 -17.44 1.65 6.07
N GLY A 27 -17.43 2.40 4.96
CA GLY A 27 -18.08 3.71 4.87
C GLY A 27 -17.27 4.87 5.44
N LYS A 28 -16.03 4.65 5.85
CA LYS A 28 -15.14 5.68 6.40
C LYS A 28 -13.80 5.68 5.69
N TRP A 29 -13.31 6.88 5.38
CA TRP A 29 -12.00 7.09 4.79
C TRP A 29 -10.91 7.09 5.86
N TYR A 30 -9.82 6.39 5.56
CA TYR A 30 -8.63 6.31 6.38
C TYR A 30 -7.41 6.65 5.56
N LYS A 31 -6.47 7.38 6.16
CA LYS A 31 -5.11 7.50 5.60
C LYS A 31 -4.46 6.11 5.65
N ARG A 32 -3.92 5.68 4.52
CA ARG A 32 -3.18 4.41 4.40
C ARG A 32 -1.92 4.45 5.25
N LEU A 33 -1.39 3.27 5.55
CA LEU A 33 -0.10 3.12 6.20
C LEU A 33 0.98 3.02 5.12
N LYS A 34 2.11 3.68 5.35
CA LYS A 34 3.29 3.59 4.49
C LYS A 34 4.05 2.30 4.79
N ASN A 35 4.86 1.85 3.83
CA ASN A 35 5.89 0.85 4.09
C ASN A 35 6.75 1.35 5.25
N PRO A 36 6.84 0.62 6.37
CA PRO A 36 7.50 1.13 7.57
C PRO A 36 8.99 1.37 7.34
N ILE A 37 9.54 2.28 8.15
CA ILE A 37 10.98 2.50 8.27
C ILE A 37 11.37 1.83 9.59
N HIS A 38 12.21 0.81 9.53
CA HIS A 38 12.73 0.10 10.69
C HIS A 38 14.25 0.26 10.72
N GLU A 39 14.83 0.34 11.92
CA GLU A 39 16.28 0.45 12.11
C GLU A 39 17.04 -0.79 11.62
N ASP A 40 16.37 -1.95 11.68
CA ASP A 40 16.92 -3.25 11.28
C ASP A 40 16.69 -3.58 9.78
N VAL A 41 16.04 -2.69 9.03
CA VAL A 41 15.73 -2.89 7.60
C VAL A 41 16.62 -1.97 6.77
N ASP A 42 17.21 -2.51 5.70
CA ASP A 42 17.98 -1.69 4.76
C ASP A 42 17.06 -0.56 4.24
N PRO A 43 17.44 0.73 4.35
CA PRO A 43 16.62 1.83 3.86
C PRO A 43 16.34 1.76 2.35
N ASN A 44 17.08 0.94 1.60
CA ASN A 44 16.87 0.65 0.19
C ASN A 44 16.04 -0.62 -0.06
N GLU A 45 15.74 -1.40 0.98
CA GLU A 45 14.92 -2.60 0.87
C GLU A 45 13.47 -2.21 0.59
N ARG A 46 13.08 -2.46 -0.65
CA ARG A 46 11.71 -2.28 -1.12
C ARG A 46 10.85 -3.43 -0.64
N CYS A 47 9.56 -3.15 -0.45
CA CYS A 47 8.57 -4.18 -0.17
C CYS A 47 8.66 -5.31 -1.22
N HIS A 48 8.87 -6.54 -0.77
CA HIS A 48 9.08 -7.68 -1.66
C HIS A 48 7.87 -8.02 -2.54
N ASP A 49 6.68 -7.57 -2.15
CA ASP A 49 5.43 -7.86 -2.86
C ASP A 49 5.11 -6.78 -3.90
N CYS A 50 5.15 -5.49 -3.53
CA CYS A 50 4.77 -4.40 -4.45
C CYS A 50 5.90 -3.45 -4.86
N GLY A 51 7.10 -3.60 -4.30
CA GLY A 51 8.26 -2.79 -4.65
C GLY A 51 8.30 -1.37 -4.04
N ALA A 52 7.37 -1.01 -3.16
CA ALA A 52 7.38 0.31 -2.51
C ALA A 52 8.61 0.50 -1.60
N GLU A 53 9.26 1.66 -1.68
CA GLU A 53 10.35 2.09 -0.80
C GLU A 53 9.84 2.33 0.64
N PRO A 54 10.70 2.20 1.66
CA PRO A 54 10.38 2.61 3.02
C PRO A 54 9.91 4.07 3.07
N GLY A 55 8.85 4.34 3.84
CA GLY A 55 8.24 5.68 3.93
C GLY A 55 7.31 6.07 2.77
N HIS A 56 7.09 5.18 1.80
CA HIS A 56 6.14 5.37 0.69
C HIS A 56 4.92 4.44 0.80
N TYR A 57 3.82 4.78 0.13
CA TYR A 57 2.62 3.95 0.14
C TYR A 57 2.82 2.70 -0.71
N HIS A 58 2.31 1.57 -0.22
CA HIS A 58 2.23 0.35 -1.01
C HIS A 58 1.36 0.55 -2.27
N HIS A 59 1.56 -0.25 -3.30
CA HIS A 59 0.56 -0.37 -4.38
C HIS A 59 -0.63 -1.22 -3.89
N LEU A 60 -1.77 -1.09 -4.58
CA LEU A 60 -2.99 -1.82 -4.22
C LEU A 60 -2.75 -3.34 -4.19
N ASP A 61 -3.53 -4.03 -3.36
CA ASP A 61 -3.50 -5.47 -3.16
C ASP A 61 -2.19 -6.03 -2.63
N CYS A 62 -1.32 -5.13 -2.15
CA CYS A 62 -0.10 -5.55 -1.49
C CYS A 62 -0.41 -6.38 -0.23
N ALA A 63 0.10 -7.61 -0.18
CA ALA A 63 -0.05 -8.53 0.94
C ALA A 63 0.66 -8.06 2.22
N MET A 64 1.63 -7.14 2.08
CA MET A 64 2.37 -6.56 3.19
C MET A 64 1.72 -5.30 3.76
N GLU A 65 0.82 -4.67 3.03
CA GLU A 65 0.16 -3.46 3.51
C GLU A 65 -0.71 -3.79 4.73
N ARG A 66 -0.70 -2.90 5.73
CA ARG A 66 -1.48 -3.05 6.95
C ARG A 66 -2.74 -2.19 6.93
N CYS A 67 -3.82 -2.74 7.45
CA CYS A 67 -5.10 -2.06 7.58
C CYS A 67 -4.97 -0.88 8.56
N PRO A 68 -5.26 0.37 8.13
CA PRO A 68 -5.15 1.53 9.01
C PRO A 68 -6.20 1.55 10.13
N LYS A 69 -7.23 0.69 10.04
CA LYS A 69 -8.28 0.57 11.06
C LYS A 69 -7.91 -0.40 12.19
N CYS A 70 -7.28 -1.54 11.87
CA CYS A 70 -7.05 -2.61 12.86
C CYS A 70 -5.60 -3.12 12.93
N GLY A 71 -4.69 -2.68 12.05
CA GLY A 71 -3.29 -3.12 12.00
C GLY A 71 -3.06 -4.52 11.40
N GLY A 72 -4.12 -5.29 11.12
CA GLY A 72 -4.02 -6.57 10.41
C GLY A 72 -3.53 -6.42 8.97
N GLN A 73 -3.21 -7.52 8.29
CA GLN A 73 -2.89 -7.47 6.86
C GLN A 73 -4.10 -6.91 6.10
N LEU A 74 -3.87 -5.85 5.32
CA LEU A 74 -4.93 -5.19 4.57
C LEU A 74 -5.54 -6.24 3.65
N PHE A 75 -4.78 -6.90 2.77
CA PHE A 75 -5.26 -7.90 1.80
C PHE A 75 -6.31 -8.89 2.35
N SER A 76 -6.09 -9.49 3.52
CA SER A 76 -7.00 -10.47 4.15
C SER A 76 -7.92 -9.89 5.24
N CYS A 77 -7.97 -8.56 5.39
CA CYS A 77 -8.72 -7.90 6.46
C CYS A 77 -10.24 -8.08 6.31
N THR A 78 -10.92 -8.37 7.42
CA THR A 78 -12.39 -8.50 7.52
C THR A 78 -13.08 -7.21 7.97
N CYS A 79 -12.37 -6.08 8.07
CA CYS A 79 -13.00 -4.79 8.27
C CYS A 79 -13.87 -4.48 7.05
N LYS A 80 -15.21 -4.58 7.20
CA LYS A 80 -16.25 -4.46 6.16
C LYS A 80 -15.83 -3.65 4.91
N GLY A 81 -15.47 -4.35 3.82
CA GLY A 81 -15.26 -3.80 2.46
C GLY A 81 -14.06 -2.87 2.29
N LYS A 82 -13.27 -3.07 1.23
CA LYS A 82 -12.23 -2.12 0.80
C LYS A 82 -12.64 -1.57 -0.54
N PHE A 83 -12.83 -0.26 -0.61
CA PHE A 83 -12.98 0.44 -1.88
C PHE A 83 -11.85 1.44 -1.99
N VAL A 84 -11.08 1.33 -3.05
CA VAL A 84 -10.12 2.33 -3.48
C VAL A 84 -10.71 3.02 -4.69
N ARG A 85 -10.63 4.36 -4.71
CA ARG A 85 -11.09 5.14 -5.87
C ARG A 85 -10.18 4.82 -7.05
N THR A 86 -10.69 4.09 -8.02
CA THR A 86 -10.31 4.29 -9.42
C THR A 86 -10.96 5.60 -9.85
N MET A 87 -10.14 6.60 -10.19
CA MET A 87 -10.60 7.73 -11.01
C MET A 87 -10.67 7.31 -12.47
#